data_AF-A0A355BNE1-F1
#
_entry.id   AF-A0A355BNE1-F1
#
_cell.length_a   1.000
_cell.length_b   1.000
_cell.length_c   1.000
_cell.angle_alpha   90.00
_cell.angle_beta   90.00
_cell.angle_gamma   90.00
#
_symmetry.space_group_name_H-M   'P 1'
#
loop_
_entity.id
_entity.type
_entity.pdbx_description
1 polymer ?
#
loop_
_entity_poly.entity_id
_entity_poly.type
_entity_poly.pdbx_seq_one_letter_code
_entity_poly.pdbx_strand_id
1 'polypeptide(L)'
;KQLIKGATEYYEYTKELGDEAKKLDLTKFKEMVGMAAPDDYTLTFECLDAFPYFQTAAVHSFLCPISGEFLAEIGVDGYRAVKYDELWYNGPYTITTFVQGNEKVLTKNPLYWDKTAKLFDTVTVKMVESTDNAFQMFQNGELDSIGLTEANLQTIYR
;
A
#
# COMPACT_ATOMS: atom_id res chain seq x y z
N LYS A 1 -8.62 6.61 17.66
CA LYS A 1 -8.92 5.71 18.81
C LYS A 1 -8.21 4.40 18.52
N GLN A 2 -7.40 3.90 19.46
CA GLN A 2 -6.69 2.63 19.31
C GLN A 2 -7.69 1.50 19.06
N LEU A 3 -7.43 0.67 18.06
CA LEU A 3 -8.36 -0.38 17.60
C LEU A 3 -7.94 -1.77 18.06
N ILE A 4 -6.63 -2.04 17.99
CA ILE A 4 -6.02 -3.32 18.38
C ILE A 4 -5.38 -3.14 19.76
N LYS A 5 -5.65 -4.09 20.65
CA LYS A 5 -5.10 -4.11 22.00
C LYS A 5 -3.57 -4.10 21.95
N GLY A 6 -2.93 -3.23 22.74
CA GLY A 6 -1.47 -3.17 22.86
C GLY A 6 -0.71 -2.54 21.69
N ALA A 7 -1.40 -2.15 20.60
CA ALA A 7 -0.74 -1.54 19.44
C ALA A 7 -0.08 -0.18 19.74
N THR A 8 -0.69 0.66 20.58
CA THR A 8 -0.11 1.95 20.98
C THR A 8 1.12 1.74 21.87
N GLU A 9 1.00 0.83 22.82
CA GLU A 9 2.06 0.49 23.77
C GLU A 9 3.27 -0.10 23.06
N TYR A 10 3.05 -0.95 22.05
CA TYR A 10 4.14 -1.46 21.20
C TYR A 10 4.78 -0.35 20.35
N TYR A 11 3.98 0.57 19.82
CA TYR A 11 4.51 1.73 19.09
C TYR A 11 5.37 2.63 19.99
N GLU A 12 4.93 2.91 21.21
CA GLU A 12 5.69 3.69 22.19
C GLU A 12 6.98 2.97 22.59
N TYR A 13 6.90 1.66 22.86
CA TYR A 13 8.07 0.81 23.13
C TYR A 13 9.12 0.84 22.00
N THR A 14 8.69 0.63 20.76
CA THR A 14 9.62 0.65 19.60
C THR A 14 10.20 2.04 19.35
N LYS A 15 9.45 3.10 19.64
CA LYS A 15 9.93 4.49 19.54
C LYS A 15 11.05 4.77 20.55
N GLU A 16 10.95 4.28 21.77
CA GLU A 16 12.00 4.45 22.79
C GLU A 16 13.31 3.75 22.44
N LEU A 17 13.25 2.63 21.70
CA LEU A 17 14.42 1.87 21.26
C LEU A 17 15.20 2.55 20.12
N GLY A 18 14.57 3.44 19.35
CA GLY A 18 15.22 4.07 18.19
C GLY A 18 15.73 3.04 17.17
N ASP A 19 17.02 3.11 16.83
CA ASP A 19 17.63 2.20 15.86
C ASP A 19 17.72 0.74 16.33
N GLU A 20 17.70 0.48 17.64
CA GLU A 20 17.70 -0.88 18.19
C GLU A 20 16.40 -1.63 17.85
N ALA A 21 15.30 -0.90 17.59
CA ALA A 21 14.04 -1.50 17.15
C ALA A 21 14.18 -2.32 15.86
N LYS A 22 15.17 -2.00 15.00
CA LYS A 22 15.42 -2.73 13.75
C LYS A 22 15.89 -4.17 13.97
N LYS A 23 16.37 -4.51 15.17
CA LYS A 23 16.88 -5.84 15.53
C LYS A 23 15.81 -6.71 16.21
N LEU A 24 14.62 -6.16 16.45
CA LEU A 24 13.53 -6.91 17.08
C LEU A 24 13.06 -8.03 16.14
N ASP A 25 12.83 -9.19 16.73
CA ASP A 25 12.04 -10.24 16.12
C ASP A 25 10.54 -10.06 16.46
N LEU A 26 9.72 -11.05 16.10
CA LEU A 26 8.28 -11.01 16.39
C LEU A 26 7.93 -11.34 17.84
N THR A 27 8.90 -11.70 18.69
CA THR A 27 8.64 -12.15 20.06
C THR A 27 7.95 -11.05 20.86
N LYS A 28 8.52 -9.85 20.87
CA LYS A 28 7.95 -8.73 21.63
C LYS A 28 6.63 -8.24 21.06
N PHE A 29 6.50 -8.28 19.73
CA PHE A 29 5.24 -7.97 19.05
C PHE A 29 4.12 -8.91 19.50
N LYS A 30 4.35 -10.23 19.52
CA LYS A 30 3.36 -11.24 19.92
C LYS A 30 2.97 -11.16 21.41
N GLU A 31 3.86 -10.67 22.26
CA GLU A 31 3.55 -10.43 23.68
C GLU A 31 2.67 -9.20 23.91
N MET A 32 2.94 -8.13 23.16
CA MET A 32 2.33 -6.83 23.41
C MET A 32 1.07 -6.60 22.60
N VAL A 33 1.04 -7.04 21.34
CA VAL A 33 -0.02 -6.71 20.39
C VAL A 33 -1.03 -7.85 20.32
N GLY A 34 -2.32 -7.51 20.39
CA GLY A 34 -3.45 -8.42 20.23
C GLY A 34 -3.61 -8.90 18.77
N MET A 35 -2.57 -9.50 18.20
CA MET A 35 -2.55 -10.08 16.87
C MET A 35 -1.84 -11.43 16.91
N ALA A 36 -2.46 -12.45 16.33
CA ALA A 36 -1.85 -13.77 16.23
C ALA A 36 -2.24 -14.48 14.94
N ALA A 37 -1.30 -15.26 14.41
CA ALA A 37 -1.52 -16.18 13.30
C ALA A 37 -1.34 -17.62 13.84
N PRO A 38 -2.41 -18.30 14.27
CA PRO A 38 -2.32 -19.66 14.80
C PRO A 38 -1.93 -20.70 13.75
N ASP A 39 -2.15 -20.39 12.46
CA ASP A 39 -1.76 -21.19 11.30
C ASP A 39 -1.51 -20.29 10.08
N ASP A 40 -1.12 -20.89 8.96
CA ASP A 40 -0.70 -20.19 7.73
C ASP A 40 -1.82 -19.37 7.06
N TYR A 41 -3.10 -19.64 7.37
CA TYR A 41 -4.26 -19.06 6.69
C TYR A 41 -5.25 -18.37 7.64
N THR A 42 -4.92 -18.27 8.93
CA THR A 42 -5.76 -17.65 9.95
C THR A 42 -5.02 -16.50 10.60
N LEU A 43 -5.63 -15.30 10.60
CA LEU A 43 -5.14 -14.13 11.32
C LEU A 43 -6.23 -13.65 12.29
N THR A 44 -5.88 -13.56 13.57
CA THR A 44 -6.77 -13.16 14.66
C THR A 44 -6.36 -11.78 15.18
N PHE A 45 -7.37 -10.99 15.57
CA PHE A 45 -7.21 -9.66 16.13
C PHE A 45 -8.02 -9.53 17.41
N GLU A 46 -7.40 -9.04 18.48
CA GLU A 46 -8.06 -8.68 19.74
C GLU A 46 -8.26 -7.16 19.77
N CYS A 47 -9.51 -6.72 19.64
CA CYS A 47 -9.89 -5.32 19.70
C CYS A 47 -10.18 -4.87 21.14
N LEU A 48 -9.97 -3.58 21.43
CA LEU A 48 -10.25 -2.99 22.75
C LEU A 48 -11.75 -2.90 23.08
N ASP A 49 -12.60 -2.82 22.05
CA ASP A 49 -14.06 -2.70 22.15
C ASP A 49 -14.69 -3.29 20.88
N ALA A 50 -16.01 -3.41 20.85
CA ALA A 50 -16.75 -3.81 19.67
C ALA A 50 -16.39 -2.92 18.48
N PHE A 51 -16.01 -3.56 17.36
CA PHE A 51 -15.56 -2.86 16.16
C PHE A 51 -16.33 -3.32 14.92
N PRO A 52 -17.58 -2.84 14.74
CA PRO A 52 -18.49 -3.33 13.71
C PRO A 52 -17.99 -3.13 12.27
N TYR A 53 -17.08 -2.17 12.08
CA TYR A 53 -16.50 -1.82 10.78
C TYR A 53 -15.05 -2.29 10.63
N PHE A 54 -14.61 -3.30 11.39
CA PHE A 54 -13.26 -3.87 11.24
C PHE A 54 -12.97 -4.28 9.80
N GLN A 55 -13.95 -4.85 9.09
CA GLN A 55 -13.79 -5.28 7.71
C GLN A 55 -13.40 -4.13 6.77
N THR A 56 -13.97 -2.93 6.96
CA THR A 56 -13.60 -1.77 6.13
C THR A 56 -12.28 -1.15 6.56
N ALA A 57 -11.91 -1.27 7.84
CA ALA A 57 -10.58 -0.88 8.29
C ALA A 57 -9.49 -1.85 7.79
N ALA A 58 -9.79 -3.14 7.71
CA ALA A 58 -8.88 -4.20 7.30
C ALA A 58 -8.42 -4.11 5.83
N VAL A 59 -9.17 -3.39 4.98
CA VAL A 59 -8.80 -3.15 3.58
C VAL A 59 -7.92 -1.92 3.38
N HIS A 60 -7.57 -1.19 4.45
CA HIS A 60 -6.73 -0.01 4.33
C HIS A 60 -5.26 -0.40 4.09
N SER A 61 -4.54 0.46 3.35
CA SER A 61 -3.13 0.26 2.97
C SER A 61 -2.15 -0.03 4.11
N PHE A 62 -2.42 0.39 5.35
CA PHE A 62 -1.53 0.12 6.49
C PHE A 62 -1.64 -1.33 7.01
N LEU A 63 -2.66 -2.09 6.57
CA LEU A 63 -2.80 -3.52 6.83
C LEU A 63 -2.46 -4.38 5.60
N CYS A 64 -1.97 -3.77 4.51
CA CYS A 64 -1.41 -4.54 3.41
C CYS A 64 -0.19 -5.33 3.90
N PRO A 65 -0.11 -6.64 3.61
CA PRO A 65 0.99 -7.47 4.07
C PRO A 65 2.27 -7.16 3.31
N ILE A 66 3.39 -7.40 3.98
CA ILE A 66 4.74 -7.40 3.40
C ILE A 66 5.26 -8.84 3.52
N SER A 67 6.00 -9.32 2.52
CA SER A 67 6.64 -10.65 2.60
C SER A 67 7.68 -10.69 3.71
N GLY A 68 7.50 -11.59 4.68
CA GLY A 68 8.46 -11.80 5.77
C GLY A 68 9.80 -12.33 5.27
N GLU A 69 9.79 -13.21 4.25
CA GLU A 69 11.00 -13.74 3.63
C GLU A 69 11.79 -12.64 2.93
N PHE A 70 11.11 -11.80 2.15
CA PHE A 70 11.75 -10.67 1.47
C PHE A 70 12.38 -9.70 2.47
N LEU A 71 11.67 -9.35 3.55
CA LEU A 71 12.20 -8.48 4.60
C LEU A 71 13.41 -9.12 5.31
N ALA A 72 13.42 -10.44 5.49
CA ALA A 72 14.56 -11.15 6.05
C ALA A 72 15.78 -11.14 5.11
N GLU A 73 15.57 -11.18 3.79
CA GLU A 73 16.66 -11.13 2.80
C GLU A 73 17.34 -9.76 2.74
N ILE A 74 16.57 -8.67 2.72
CA ILE A 74 17.11 -7.32 2.49
C ILE A 74 17.26 -6.47 3.76
N GLY A 75 16.64 -6.89 4.87
CA GLY A 75 16.61 -6.16 6.13
C GLY A 75 15.78 -4.87 6.09
N VAL A 76 15.62 -4.22 7.25
CA VAL A 76 14.79 -3.01 7.40
C VAL A 76 15.31 -1.84 6.54
N ASP A 77 16.62 -1.63 6.51
CA ASP A 77 17.20 -0.53 5.73
C ASP A 77 17.18 -0.84 4.22
N GLY A 78 17.37 -2.10 3.82
CA GLY A 78 17.18 -2.52 2.43
C GLY A 78 15.74 -2.33 1.98
N TYR A 79 14.75 -2.68 2.80
CA TYR A 79 13.34 -2.46 2.49
C TYR A 79 12.97 -0.97 2.33
N ARG A 80 13.66 -0.07 3.05
CA ARG A 80 13.46 1.39 2.87
C ARG A 80 14.10 1.94 1.60
N ALA A 81 15.15 1.28 1.10
CA ALA A 81 15.94 1.73 -0.04
C ALA A 81 15.60 1.01 -1.35
N VAL A 82 14.89 -0.12 -1.28
CA VAL A 82 14.57 -0.95 -2.44
C VAL A 82 13.74 -0.19 -3.46
N LYS A 83 14.04 -0.43 -4.73
CA LYS A 83 13.28 0.18 -5.83
C LYS A 83 11.95 -0.54 -6.02
N TYR A 84 10.98 0.18 -6.57
CA TYR A 84 9.66 -0.39 -6.81
C TYR A 84 9.69 -1.60 -7.75
N ASP A 85 10.55 -1.61 -8.76
CA ASP A 85 10.71 -2.74 -9.68
C ASP A 85 11.37 -3.99 -9.07
N GLU A 86 11.90 -3.89 -7.86
CA GLU A 86 12.53 -4.98 -7.10
C GLU A 86 11.64 -5.48 -5.94
N LEU A 87 10.52 -4.80 -5.66
CA LEU A 87 9.59 -5.21 -4.60
C LEU A 87 8.81 -6.48 -4.96
N TRP A 88 8.47 -7.28 -3.95
CA TRP A 88 7.54 -8.39 -4.10
C TRP A 88 6.09 -7.92 -3.93
N TYR A 89 5.23 -8.35 -4.85
CA TYR A 89 3.84 -7.91 -4.93
C TYR A 89 2.85 -9.07 -4.81
N ASN A 90 1.79 -8.87 -4.01
CA ASN A 90 0.64 -9.77 -3.92
C ASN A 90 -0.64 -9.21 -4.59
N GLY A 91 -0.59 -7.98 -5.11
CA GLY A 91 -1.70 -7.31 -5.78
C GLY A 91 -1.86 -7.66 -7.26
N PRO A 92 -2.89 -7.10 -7.93
CA PRO A 92 -3.19 -7.38 -9.34
C PRO A 92 -2.15 -6.85 -10.32
N TYR A 93 -1.32 -5.90 -9.90
CA TYR A 93 -0.26 -5.31 -10.72
C TYR A 93 1.05 -5.22 -9.92
N THR A 94 2.16 -5.30 -10.64
CA THR A 94 3.51 -4.97 -10.19
C THR A 94 3.90 -3.60 -10.74
N ILE A 95 4.76 -2.86 -10.04
CA ILE A 95 5.35 -1.64 -10.62
C ILE A 95 6.63 -2.07 -11.35
N THR A 96 6.71 -1.85 -12.66
CA THR A 96 7.89 -2.22 -13.47
C THR A 96 8.73 -1.03 -13.88
N THR A 97 8.19 0.18 -13.73
CA THR A 97 8.93 1.41 -14.00
C THR A 97 8.43 2.47 -13.04
N PHE A 98 9.37 3.18 -12.42
CA PHE A 98 9.08 4.33 -11.58
C PHE A 98 10.12 5.42 -11.87
N VAL A 99 9.66 6.50 -12.50
CA VAL A 99 10.44 7.70 -12.73
C VAL A 99 9.92 8.76 -11.78
N GLN A 100 10.71 9.07 -10.75
CA GLN A 100 10.33 10.01 -9.70
C GLN A 100 9.86 11.34 -10.30
N GLY A 101 8.66 11.78 -9.90
CA GLY A 101 8.08 13.04 -10.34
C GLY A 101 7.52 13.03 -11.77
N ASN A 102 7.60 11.92 -12.51
CA ASN A 102 7.16 11.85 -13.91
C ASN A 102 6.11 10.76 -14.13
N GLU A 103 6.45 9.50 -13.89
CA GLU A 103 5.53 8.40 -14.18
C GLU A 103 5.79 7.14 -13.35
N LYS A 104 4.75 6.31 -13.26
CA LYS A 104 4.89 4.91 -12.88
C LYS A 104 4.11 4.02 -13.84
N VAL A 105 4.71 2.89 -14.21
CA VAL A 105 4.10 1.87 -15.07
C VAL A 105 3.79 0.65 -14.22
N LEU A 106 2.54 0.22 -14.28
CA LEU A 106 2.03 -0.96 -13.61
C LEU A 106 1.76 -2.04 -14.65
N THR A 107 2.34 -3.22 -14.50
CA THR A 107 2.04 -4.37 -15.37
C THR A 107 1.27 -5.43 -14.63
N LYS A 108 0.37 -6.12 -15.33
CA LYS A 108 -0.43 -7.20 -14.76
C LYS A 108 0.45 -8.24 -14.05
N ASN A 109 0.12 -8.55 -12.79
CA ASN A 109 0.82 -9.57 -12.02
C ASN A 109 0.33 -10.98 -12.41
N PRO A 110 1.16 -11.83 -13.05
CA PRO A 110 0.74 -13.17 -13.44
C PRO A 110 0.45 -14.08 -12.23
N LEU A 111 1.01 -13.76 -11.06
CA LEU A 111 0.83 -14.52 -9.82
C LEU A 111 -0.40 -14.07 -9.01
N TYR A 112 -1.12 -13.02 -9.43
CA TYR A 112 -2.30 -12.54 -8.71
C TYR A 112 -3.37 -13.63 -8.57
N TRP A 113 -3.94 -13.77 -7.39
CA TRP A 113 -4.79 -14.91 -7.04
C TRP A 113 -6.12 -14.95 -7.81
N ASP A 114 -6.76 -13.79 -8.02
CA ASP A 114 -8.03 -13.72 -8.73
C ASP A 114 -7.81 -13.74 -10.24
N LYS A 115 -7.90 -14.95 -10.80
CA LYS A 115 -7.76 -15.21 -12.24
C LYS A 115 -8.97 -14.77 -13.07
N THR A 116 -10.08 -14.38 -12.42
CA THR A 116 -11.30 -13.96 -13.10
C THR A 116 -11.37 -12.45 -13.30
N ALA A 117 -10.56 -11.70 -12.55
CA ALA A 117 -10.45 -10.25 -12.66
C ALA A 117 -10.16 -9.80 -14.10
N LYS A 118 -10.93 -8.80 -14.57
CA LYS A 118 -10.68 -8.11 -15.83
C LYS A 118 -9.67 -7.00 -15.56
N LEU A 119 -8.42 -7.24 -15.96
CA LEU A 119 -7.29 -6.36 -15.76
C LEU A 119 -6.79 -5.86 -17.11
N PHE A 120 -6.26 -4.64 -17.12
CA PHE A 120 -5.46 -4.14 -18.23
C PHE A 120 -4.12 -4.89 -18.26
N ASP A 121 -3.47 -4.93 -19.42
CA ASP A 121 -2.12 -5.50 -19.51
C ASP A 121 -1.10 -4.57 -18.84
N THR A 122 -1.28 -3.26 -19.06
CA THR A 122 -0.45 -2.19 -18.50
C THR A 122 -1.33 -1.00 -18.11
N VAL A 123 -0.96 -0.33 -17.01
CA VAL A 123 -1.53 0.95 -16.60
C VAL A 123 -0.38 1.92 -16.38
N THR A 124 -0.37 3.04 -17.10
CA THR A 124 0.60 4.13 -16.91
C THR A 124 -0.05 5.24 -16.13
N VAL A 125 0.55 5.60 -15.00
CA VAL A 125 0.14 6.77 -14.20
C VAL A 125 1.17 7.87 -14.41
N LYS A 126 0.74 8.96 -15.03
CA LYS A 126 1.52 10.18 -15.21
C LYS A 126 1.33 11.11 -14.01
N MET A 127 2.43 11.70 -13.54
CA MET A 127 2.44 12.72 -12.50
C MET A 127 2.43 14.07 -13.20
N VAL A 128 1.24 14.66 -13.28
CA VAL A 128 1.05 15.98 -13.91
C VAL A 128 0.84 17.01 -12.83
N GLU A 129 1.67 18.07 -12.84
CA GLU A 129 1.71 19.07 -11.76
C GLU A 129 0.45 19.96 -11.69
N SER A 130 -0.27 20.11 -12.79
CA SER A 130 -1.50 20.92 -12.84
C SER A 130 -2.64 20.18 -13.52
N THR A 131 -3.86 20.40 -13.01
CA THR A 131 -5.07 19.83 -13.59
C THR A 131 -5.36 20.39 -14.98
N ASP A 132 -4.97 21.64 -15.26
CA ASP A 132 -5.17 22.24 -16.58
C ASP A 132 -4.30 21.56 -17.65
N ASN A 133 -3.04 21.24 -17.33
CA ASN A 133 -2.19 20.46 -18.23
C ASN A 133 -2.75 19.05 -18.43
N ALA A 134 -3.20 18.41 -17.34
CA ALA A 134 -3.83 17.09 -17.43
C ALA A 134 -5.10 17.13 -18.29
N PHE A 135 -5.89 18.20 -18.21
CA PHE A 135 -7.07 18.41 -19.04
C PHE A 135 -6.73 18.54 -20.53
N GLN A 136 -5.70 19.33 -20.87
CA GLN A 136 -5.22 19.42 -22.26
C GLN A 136 -4.69 18.08 -22.78
N MET A 137 -3.88 17.36 -21.98
CA MET A 137 -3.39 16.03 -22.33
C MET A 137 -4.54 15.04 -22.56
N PHE A 138 -5.58 15.08 -21.73
CA PHE A 138 -6.78 14.27 -21.92
C PHE A 138 -7.51 14.62 -23.23
N GLN A 139 -7.68 15.91 -23.53
CA GLN A 139 -8.30 16.35 -24.79
C GLN A 139 -7.50 15.91 -26.03
N ASN A 140 -6.17 15.82 -25.91
CA ASN A 140 -5.28 15.33 -26.97
C ASN A 140 -5.23 13.79 -27.08
N GLY A 141 -5.88 13.06 -26.17
CA GLY A 141 -5.84 11.60 -26.12
C GLY A 141 -4.54 11.02 -25.52
N GLU A 142 -3.78 11.83 -24.79
CA GLU A 142 -2.55 11.39 -24.10
C GLU A 142 -2.84 10.78 -22.72
N LEU A 143 -4.02 11.07 -22.14
CA LEU A 143 -4.50 10.51 -20.87
C LEU A 143 -5.92 9.98 -21.05
N ASP A 144 -6.20 8.81 -20.47
CA ASP A 144 -7.55 8.20 -20.50
C ASP A 144 -8.42 8.60 -19.30
N SER A 145 -7.83 9.14 -18.25
CA SER A 145 -8.54 9.51 -17.02
C SER A 145 -7.81 10.61 -16.25
N ILE A 146 -8.56 11.62 -15.80
CA ILE A 146 -8.07 12.74 -15.00
C ILE A 146 -9.07 13.11 -13.92
N GLY A 147 -8.59 13.72 -12.83
CA GLY A 147 -9.46 14.48 -11.92
C GLY A 147 -9.78 15.84 -12.52
N LEU A 148 -11.00 16.35 -12.30
CA LEU A 148 -11.42 17.66 -12.81
C LEU A 148 -11.63 18.66 -11.68
N THR A 149 -11.32 19.92 -11.95
CA THR A 149 -11.74 21.04 -11.09
C THR A 149 -13.11 21.57 -11.52
N GLU A 150 -13.73 22.40 -10.68
CA GLU A 150 -14.96 23.12 -11.03
C GLU A 150 -14.79 23.95 -12.32
N ALA A 151 -13.64 24.60 -12.49
CA ALA A 151 -13.35 25.39 -13.70
C ALA A 151 -13.36 24.52 -14.96
N ASN A 152 -12.75 23.33 -14.92
CA ASN A 152 -12.76 22.41 -16.06
C ASN A 152 -14.18 21.92 -16.37
N LEU A 153 -15.01 21.66 -15.34
CA LEU A 153 -16.41 21.27 -15.53
C LEU A 153 -17.21 22.39 -16.22
N GLN A 154 -17.05 23.64 -15.79
CA GLN A 154 -17.71 24.79 -16.42
C GLN A 154 -17.36 24.95 -17.91
N THR A 155 -16.15 24.56 -18.32
CA THR A 155 -15.75 24.56 -19.74
C THR A 155 -16.45 23.47 -20.55
N ILE A 156 -16.73 22.31 -19.95
CA ILE A 156 -17.39 21.17 -20.63
C ILE A 156 -18.90 21.39 -20.77
N TYR A 157 -19.55 21.97 -19.76
CA TYR A 157 -21.01 22.10 -19.70
C TYR A 157 -21.58 23.33 -20.43
N ARG A 158 -20.73 24.18 -21.03
CA ARG A 158 -21.16 25.33 -21.82
C ARG A 158 -21.31 24.96 -23.29
#